data_AF-A0A8H6YMN1-F1
#
_entry.id   AF-A0A8H6YMN1-F1
#
_cell.length_a   1.000
_cell.length_b   1.000
_cell.length_c   1.000
_cell.angle_alpha   90.00
_cell.angle_beta   90.00
_cell.angle_gamma   90.00
#
_symmetry.space_group_name_H-M   'P 1'
#
loop_
_entity.id
_entity.type
_entity.pdbx_description
1 polymer ?
#
loop_
_entity_poly.entity_id
_entity_poly.type
_entity_poly.pdbx_seq_one_letter_code
_entity_poly.pdbx_strand_id
1 'polypeptide(L)'
;MSSTLILQRSSRFWIDKPGHPVFRLNNTLYKLDPAAISRSSPYLEGLCKAPGPGGTPQESSEAEPISLIQVDNAEFEIFLSIAYGRPPKAESWPHGSAAVPSLLRLLELARYYLSPATKEFVFEVLWTRRHYIPAAKLVNIGLVYGSKPLFKCGFGALASMRLRDLTSLDVDLIGLEVYVALARLIEALQEHRHILAAEEPQFRDGVQQLGNFDGNDTPAHSPSCRDNEACAVDWHQAWWNGMGRFLLDGREPLTWTDSFDQFKGFEFGRMDPLCISRMLARVKKADGNGHMFTMVDQVAAKLMEKIENCDEQGIF
;
A
#
# COMPACT_ATOMS: atom_id res chain seq x y z
N MET A 1 14.91 -49.43 9.33
CA MET A 1 16.24 -49.06 8.79
C MET A 1 16.40 -47.57 8.97
N SER A 2 17.18 -47.12 9.95
CA SER A 2 17.46 -45.69 10.16
C SER A 2 18.50 -45.26 9.13
N SER A 3 18.09 -44.56 8.08
CA SER A 3 19.02 -43.90 7.17
C SER A 3 19.79 -42.85 7.96
N THR A 4 21.11 -43.04 8.08
CA THR A 4 22.00 -42.05 8.69
C THR A 4 21.96 -40.78 7.85
N LEU A 5 21.27 -39.75 8.32
CA LEU A 5 21.21 -38.46 7.64
C LEU A 5 22.61 -37.84 7.63
N ILE A 6 23.17 -37.66 6.43
CA ILE A 6 24.46 -36.99 6.25
C ILE A 6 24.23 -35.49 6.42
N LEU A 7 24.78 -34.92 7.49
CA LEU A 7 24.77 -33.48 7.73
C LEU A 7 25.81 -32.79 6.85
N GLN A 8 25.43 -31.69 6.21
CA GLN A 8 26.28 -30.88 5.34
C GLN A 8 26.50 -29.50 5.94
N ARG A 9 27.73 -28.98 5.87
CA ARG A 9 28.03 -27.61 6.31
C ARG A 9 27.56 -26.61 5.24
N SER A 10 26.95 -25.51 5.65
CA SER A 10 26.62 -24.41 4.73
C SER A 10 27.89 -23.87 4.09
N SER A 11 27.91 -23.77 2.76
CA SER A 11 29.05 -23.21 2.02
C SER A 11 29.20 -21.70 2.21
N ARG A 12 28.14 -21.01 2.64
CA ARG A 12 28.08 -19.55 2.75
C ARG A 12 28.19 -19.05 4.19
N PHE A 13 27.71 -19.83 5.15
CA PHE A 13 27.59 -19.43 6.55
C PHE A 13 28.26 -20.44 7.48
N TRP A 14 29.58 -20.52 7.36
CA TRP A 14 30.43 -21.36 8.21
C TRP A 14 31.66 -20.59 8.71
N ILE A 15 31.69 -20.27 10.00
CA ILE A 15 32.82 -19.59 10.62
C ILE A 15 33.76 -20.62 11.26
N ASP A 16 34.97 -20.71 10.74
CA ASP A 16 36.00 -21.62 11.26
C ASP A 16 36.70 -21.05 12.51
N LYS A 17 35.91 -20.81 13.56
CA LYS A 17 36.39 -20.37 14.87
C LYS A 17 35.75 -21.20 15.98
N PRO A 18 36.50 -21.57 17.04
CA PRO A 18 35.92 -22.26 18.19
C PRO A 18 34.92 -21.36 18.94
N GLY A 19 34.03 -21.98 19.71
CA GLY A 19 33.04 -21.28 20.55
C GLY A 19 31.89 -20.59 19.81
N HIS A 20 31.80 -20.72 18.48
CA HIS A 20 30.69 -20.19 17.70
C HIS A 20 29.53 -21.19 17.64
N PRO A 21 28.29 -20.74 17.82
CA PRO A 21 27.14 -21.63 17.88
C PRO A 21 26.88 -22.31 16.54
N VAL A 22 26.48 -23.58 16.63
CA VAL A 22 26.14 -24.41 15.47
C VAL A 22 24.63 -24.64 15.46
N PHE A 23 23.98 -24.17 14.42
CA PHE A 23 22.56 -24.40 14.15
C PHE A 23 22.40 -25.48 13.11
N ARG A 24 21.34 -26.30 13.26
CA ARG A 24 20.91 -27.27 12.26
C ARG A 24 19.55 -26.86 11.73
N LEU A 25 19.46 -26.75 10.41
CA LEU A 25 18.20 -26.64 9.69
C LEU A 25 18.16 -27.73 8.62
N ASN A 26 17.16 -28.61 8.70
CA ASN A 26 17.10 -29.82 7.89
C ASN A 26 18.42 -30.62 7.98
N ASN A 27 19.06 -30.89 6.83
CA ASN A 27 20.35 -31.59 6.76
C ASN A 27 21.56 -30.62 6.68
N THR A 28 21.36 -29.34 6.96
CA THR A 28 22.41 -28.32 6.82
C THR A 28 22.79 -27.71 8.17
N LEU A 29 24.10 -27.62 8.42
CA LEU A 29 24.70 -27.00 9.59
C LEU A 29 25.20 -25.60 9.26
N TYR A 30 24.89 -24.66 10.14
CA TYR A 30 25.26 -23.25 10.04
C TYR A 30 26.08 -22.89 11.29
N LYS A 31 27.30 -22.41 11.10
CA LYS A 31 28.16 -21.99 12.20
C LYS A 31 28.32 -20.47 12.15
N LEU A 32 27.69 -19.80 13.11
CA LEU A 32 27.33 -18.38 13.01
C LEU A 32 28.02 -17.53 14.08
N ASP A 33 28.25 -16.26 13.77
CA ASP A 33 28.78 -15.26 14.69
C ASP A 33 27.71 -14.86 15.72
N PRO A 34 27.92 -15.10 17.03
CA PRO A 34 26.99 -14.69 18.07
C PRO A 34 26.62 -13.21 18.00
N ALA A 35 27.58 -12.33 17.70
CA ALA A 35 27.33 -10.88 17.69
C ALA A 35 26.41 -10.48 16.52
N ALA A 36 26.58 -11.12 15.35
CA ALA A 36 25.71 -10.87 14.20
C ALA A 36 24.28 -11.37 14.45
N ILE A 37 24.15 -12.54 15.09
CA ILE A 37 22.86 -13.13 15.45
C ILE A 37 22.14 -12.27 16.50
N SER A 38 22.82 -11.94 17.60
CA SER A 38 22.23 -11.17 18.70
C SER A 38 21.72 -9.80 18.25
N ARG A 39 22.47 -9.13 17.37
CA ARG A 39 22.03 -7.85 16.80
C ARG A 39 20.78 -7.99 15.93
N SER A 40 20.58 -9.15 15.30
CA SER A 40 19.56 -9.34 14.25
C SER A 40 18.30 -10.04 14.76
N SER A 41 18.40 -10.81 15.85
CA SER A 41 17.31 -11.62 16.39
C SER A 41 17.53 -11.91 17.89
N PRO A 42 16.73 -11.29 18.79
CA PRO A 42 16.70 -11.63 20.20
C PRO A 42 16.30 -13.09 20.47
N TYR A 43 15.45 -13.66 19.60
CA TYR A 43 15.04 -15.06 19.70
C TYR A 43 16.23 -16.01 19.52
N LEU A 44 17.01 -15.83 18.46
CA LEU A 44 18.18 -16.68 18.20
C LEU A 44 19.27 -16.46 19.25
N GLU A 45 19.42 -15.23 19.77
CA GLU A 45 20.27 -14.98 20.94
C GLU A 45 19.83 -15.77 22.17
N GLY A 46 18.52 -15.80 22.43
CA GLY A 46 17.92 -16.58 23.52
C GLY A 46 18.24 -18.07 23.38
N LEU A 47 18.17 -18.60 22.15
CA LEU A 47 18.55 -20.00 21.87
C LEU A 47 20.03 -20.28 22.17
N CYS A 48 20.93 -19.35 21.84
CA CYS A 48 22.35 -19.48 22.17
C CYS A 48 22.63 -19.43 23.68
N LYS A 49 21.77 -18.77 24.45
CA LYS A 49 21.92 -18.59 25.91
C LYS A 49 21.11 -19.58 26.74
N ALA A 50 20.27 -20.39 26.09
CA ALA A 50 19.40 -21.33 26.79
C ALA A 50 20.24 -22.36 27.57
N PRO A 51 19.88 -22.62 28.85
CA PRO A 51 20.56 -23.66 29.62
C PRO A 51 20.30 -25.02 28.98
N GLY A 52 21.36 -25.81 28.84
CA GLY A 52 21.26 -27.19 28.38
C GLY A 52 20.60 -28.09 29.43
N PRO A 53 20.34 -29.36 29.07
CA PRO A 53 19.86 -30.35 30.02
C PRO A 53 20.87 -30.50 31.16
N GLY A 54 20.54 -29.98 32.35
CA GLY A 54 21.42 -29.97 33.53
C GLY A 54 21.83 -28.58 34.03
N GLY A 55 21.36 -27.49 33.42
CA GLY A 55 21.59 -26.12 33.92
C GLY A 55 22.96 -25.52 33.58
N THR A 56 23.80 -26.24 32.84
CA THR A 56 25.02 -25.70 32.25
C THR A 56 24.70 -25.01 30.91
N PRO A 57 25.44 -23.97 30.52
CA PRO A 57 25.30 -23.37 29.19
C PRO A 57 25.45 -24.46 28.12
N GLN A 58 24.50 -24.57 27.20
CA GLN A 58 24.57 -25.56 26.15
C GLN A 58 25.68 -25.19 25.17
N GLU A 59 26.81 -25.91 25.21
CA GLU A 59 27.85 -25.78 24.20
C GLU A 59 27.36 -26.42 22.90
N SER A 60 26.73 -25.62 22.03
CA SER A 60 26.30 -26.11 20.71
C SER A 60 27.53 -26.50 19.89
N SER A 61 27.57 -27.77 19.47
CA SER A 61 28.66 -28.34 18.68
C SER A 61 28.10 -28.99 17.41
N GLU A 62 28.97 -29.49 16.52
CA GLU A 62 28.50 -30.25 15.36
C GLU A 62 27.79 -31.55 15.74
N ALA A 63 28.15 -32.14 16.89
CA ALA A 63 27.51 -33.35 17.41
C ALA A 63 26.13 -33.04 18.02
N GLU A 64 25.98 -31.86 18.61
CA GLU A 64 24.75 -31.41 19.27
C GLU A 64 24.37 -29.97 18.82
N PRO A 65 23.91 -29.81 17.57
CA PRO A 65 23.56 -28.50 17.04
C PRO A 65 22.17 -28.04 17.53
N ILE A 66 21.99 -26.72 17.64
CA ILE A 66 20.70 -26.09 17.94
C ILE A 66 19.78 -26.32 16.75
N SER A 67 18.72 -27.11 16.93
CA SER A 67 17.79 -27.44 15.85
C SER A 67 16.77 -26.33 15.65
N LEU A 68 16.75 -25.76 14.45
CA LEU A 68 15.71 -24.84 13.99
C LEU A 68 14.61 -25.66 13.31
N ILE A 69 13.35 -25.35 13.61
CA ILE A 69 12.17 -26.04 13.07
C ILE A 69 11.40 -25.04 12.21
N GLN A 70 10.71 -25.53 11.17
CA GLN A 70 9.72 -24.79 10.38
C GLN A 70 10.27 -23.72 9.42
N VAL A 71 11.52 -23.86 8.97
CA VAL A 71 12.12 -22.93 8.00
C VAL A 71 12.78 -23.71 6.86
N ASP A 72 12.61 -23.26 5.62
CA ASP A 72 13.38 -23.80 4.50
C ASP A 72 14.76 -23.13 4.41
N ASN A 73 15.73 -23.89 3.92
CA ASN A 73 17.13 -23.46 3.88
C ASN A 73 17.30 -22.18 3.05
N ALA A 74 16.52 -22.00 1.99
CA ALA A 74 16.63 -20.82 1.13
C ALA A 74 16.21 -19.53 1.84
N GLU A 75 15.05 -19.51 2.50
CA GLU A 75 14.63 -18.32 3.25
C GLU A 75 15.53 -18.06 4.47
N PHE A 76 16.01 -19.11 5.14
CA PHE A 76 16.95 -18.92 6.25
C PHE A 76 18.27 -18.30 5.79
N GLU A 77 18.81 -18.71 4.65
CA GLU A 77 20.02 -18.08 4.09
C GLU A 77 19.81 -16.62 3.70
N ILE A 78 18.61 -16.25 3.23
CA ILE A 78 18.28 -14.84 2.95
C ILE A 78 18.22 -14.05 4.25
N PHE A 79 17.56 -14.57 5.28
CA PHE A 79 17.56 -13.99 6.62
C PHE A 79 18.99 -13.75 7.14
N LEU A 80 19.86 -14.77 7.05
CA LEU A 80 21.26 -14.64 7.44
C LEU A 80 21.98 -13.60 6.58
N SER A 81 21.73 -13.56 5.28
CA SER A 81 22.34 -12.55 4.40
C SER A 81 22.03 -11.13 4.90
N ILE A 82 20.78 -10.87 5.32
CA ILE A 82 20.37 -9.60 5.91
C ILE A 82 21.05 -9.35 7.27
N ALA A 83 21.07 -10.35 8.17
CA ALA A 83 21.69 -10.26 9.49
C ALA A 83 23.20 -9.91 9.45
N TYR A 84 23.88 -10.36 8.40
CA TYR A 84 25.30 -10.06 8.15
C TYR A 84 25.51 -8.78 7.31
N GLY A 85 24.48 -7.95 7.12
CA GLY A 85 24.58 -6.70 6.36
C GLY A 85 24.85 -6.90 4.87
N ARG A 86 24.48 -8.06 4.33
CA ARG A 86 24.66 -8.46 2.92
C ARG A 86 23.32 -8.86 2.29
N PRO A 87 22.29 -8.00 2.35
CA PRO A 87 20.98 -8.36 1.82
C PRO A 87 21.06 -8.71 0.32
N PRO A 88 20.25 -9.66 -0.16
CA PRO A 88 20.15 -9.92 -1.60
C PRO A 88 19.73 -8.65 -2.34
N LYS A 89 20.34 -8.39 -3.49
CA LYS A 89 19.95 -7.23 -4.30
C LYS A 89 18.53 -7.39 -4.83
N ALA A 90 17.82 -6.28 -5.06
CA ALA A 90 16.43 -6.30 -5.52
C ALA A 90 16.24 -7.06 -6.85
N GLU A 91 17.27 -7.10 -7.71
CA GLU A 91 17.26 -7.80 -9.00
C GLU A 91 17.41 -9.31 -8.87
N SER A 92 17.88 -9.81 -7.73
CA SER A 92 18.04 -11.26 -7.49
C SER A 92 16.72 -11.99 -7.20
N TRP A 93 15.64 -11.23 -6.99
CA TRP A 93 14.32 -11.75 -6.68
C TRP A 93 13.52 -12.03 -7.97
N PRO A 94 12.78 -13.15 -8.06
CA PRO A 94 11.95 -13.48 -9.22
C PRO A 94 11.07 -12.31 -9.67
N HIS A 95 10.95 -12.04 -10.97
CA HIS A 95 10.18 -10.90 -11.47
C HIS A 95 8.67 -11.03 -11.17
N GLY A 96 8.00 -9.88 -11.07
CA GLY A 96 6.55 -9.81 -10.88
C GLY A 96 6.07 -10.38 -9.54
N SER A 97 4.90 -11.03 -9.56
CA SER A 97 4.23 -11.59 -8.37
C SER A 97 4.86 -12.90 -7.86
N ALA A 98 5.76 -13.52 -8.63
CA ALA A 98 6.37 -14.80 -8.28
C ALA A 98 7.24 -14.74 -7.01
N ALA A 99 7.78 -13.55 -6.67
CA ALA A 99 8.56 -13.36 -5.44
C ALA A 99 7.69 -13.19 -4.18
N VAL A 100 6.40 -12.87 -4.32
CA VAL A 100 5.54 -12.52 -3.17
C VAL A 100 5.47 -13.66 -2.15
N PRO A 101 5.25 -14.94 -2.51
CA PRO A 101 5.20 -16.02 -1.53
C PRO A 101 6.47 -16.14 -0.67
N SER A 102 7.65 -16.01 -1.27
CA SER A 102 8.93 -16.06 -0.54
C SER A 102 9.11 -14.85 0.38
N LEU A 103 8.66 -13.66 -0.03
CA LEU A 103 8.69 -12.47 0.81
C LEU A 103 7.74 -12.59 2.00
N LEU A 104 6.56 -13.20 1.82
CA LEU A 104 5.64 -13.47 2.93
C LEU A 104 6.23 -14.46 3.93
N ARG A 105 6.86 -15.55 3.46
CA ARG A 105 7.59 -16.47 4.35
C ARG A 105 8.71 -15.76 5.11
N LEU A 106 9.42 -14.83 4.48
CA LEU A 106 10.42 -14.01 5.18
C LEU A 106 9.81 -13.07 6.22
N LEU A 107 8.60 -12.53 6.00
CA LEU A 107 7.89 -11.76 7.03
C LEU A 107 7.47 -12.64 8.20
N GLU A 108 7.01 -13.86 7.94
CA GLU A 108 6.72 -14.85 8.98
C GLU A 108 7.97 -15.18 9.80
N LEU A 109 9.12 -15.37 9.14
CA LEU A 109 10.42 -15.56 9.80
C LEU A 109 10.86 -14.34 10.58
N ALA A 110 10.69 -13.14 10.02
CA ALA A 110 11.02 -11.90 10.71
C ALA A 110 10.17 -11.74 11.99
N ARG A 111 8.90 -12.15 11.95
CA ARG A 111 8.04 -12.18 13.13
C ARG A 111 8.50 -13.26 14.12
N TYR A 112 8.74 -14.48 13.67
CA TYR A 112 9.14 -15.61 14.51
C TYR A 112 10.49 -15.37 15.20
N TYR A 113 11.47 -14.88 14.45
CA TYR A 113 12.80 -14.53 14.95
C TYR A 113 12.90 -13.14 15.55
N LEU A 114 11.80 -12.38 15.63
CA LEU A 114 11.78 -11.01 16.18
C LEU A 114 12.87 -10.13 15.54
N SER A 115 12.91 -10.09 14.21
CA SER A 115 13.94 -9.38 13.42
C SER A 115 13.37 -8.17 12.68
N PRO A 116 13.47 -6.96 13.26
CA PRO A 116 13.01 -5.72 12.62
C PRO A 116 13.72 -5.45 11.29
N ALA A 117 15.04 -5.68 11.23
CA ALA A 117 15.83 -5.43 10.02
C ALA A 117 15.36 -6.29 8.82
N THR A 118 14.99 -7.56 9.08
CA THR A 118 14.43 -8.43 8.03
C THR A 118 13.06 -7.94 7.60
N LYS A 119 12.21 -7.54 8.56
CA LYS A 119 10.87 -7.00 8.28
C LYS A 119 10.94 -5.73 7.42
N GLU A 120 11.78 -4.78 7.80
CA GLU A 120 12.02 -3.52 7.07
C GLU A 120 12.53 -3.79 5.66
N PHE A 121 13.55 -4.67 5.52
CA PHE A 121 14.06 -5.05 4.21
C PHE A 121 12.96 -5.62 3.29
N VAL A 122 12.12 -6.53 3.82
CA VAL A 122 11.04 -7.11 3.02
C VAL A 122 9.99 -6.05 2.65
N PHE A 123 9.67 -5.12 3.55
CA PHE A 123 8.77 -4.02 3.23
C PHE A 123 9.30 -3.10 2.13
N GLU A 124 10.59 -2.78 2.12
CA GLU A 124 11.21 -2.01 1.04
C GLU A 124 11.11 -2.74 -0.31
N VAL A 125 11.35 -4.06 -0.32
CA VAL A 125 11.22 -4.88 -1.53
C VAL A 125 9.77 -4.93 -2.01
N LEU A 126 8.81 -5.14 -1.10
CA LEU A 126 7.38 -5.15 -1.41
C LEU A 126 6.91 -3.78 -1.91
N TRP A 127 7.38 -2.69 -1.29
CA TRP A 127 7.04 -1.33 -1.70
C TRP A 127 7.50 -1.04 -3.12
N THR A 128 8.75 -1.39 -3.45
CA THR A 128 9.30 -1.24 -4.80
C THR A 128 8.51 -2.03 -5.84
N ARG A 129 7.88 -3.14 -5.42
CA ARG A 129 7.15 -4.07 -6.30
C ARG A 129 5.63 -3.96 -6.20
N ARG A 130 5.10 -2.98 -5.46
CA ARG A 130 3.67 -2.86 -5.12
C ARG A 130 2.73 -2.91 -6.33
N HIS A 131 3.16 -2.41 -7.49
CA HIS A 131 2.37 -2.41 -8.73
C HIS A 131 2.10 -3.81 -9.31
N TYR A 132 2.86 -4.83 -8.91
CA TYR A 132 2.65 -6.23 -9.33
C TYR A 132 1.84 -7.05 -8.32
N ILE A 133 1.45 -6.43 -7.20
CA ILE A 133 0.75 -7.11 -6.10
C ILE A 133 -0.72 -6.65 -6.13
N PRO A 134 -1.69 -7.59 -6.12
CA PRO A 134 -3.10 -7.23 -6.06
C PRO A 134 -3.41 -6.32 -4.86
N ALA A 135 -4.32 -5.36 -5.04
CA ALA A 135 -4.64 -4.35 -4.05
C ALA A 135 -5.13 -4.95 -2.72
N ALA A 136 -6.02 -5.95 -2.79
CA ALA A 136 -6.46 -6.71 -1.62
C ALA A 136 -5.29 -7.36 -0.88
N LYS A 137 -4.33 -7.92 -1.63
CA LYS A 137 -3.12 -8.54 -1.06
C LYS A 137 -2.22 -7.52 -0.35
N LEU A 138 -2.06 -6.33 -0.90
CA LEU A 138 -1.33 -5.24 -0.23
C LEU A 138 -2.00 -4.82 1.07
N VAL A 139 -3.34 -4.69 1.07
CA VAL A 139 -4.12 -4.40 2.29
C VAL A 139 -3.89 -5.49 3.34
N ASN A 140 -4.07 -6.76 2.98
CA ASN A 140 -3.86 -7.88 3.90
C ASN A 140 -2.45 -7.93 4.47
N ILE A 141 -1.41 -7.70 3.65
CA ILE A 141 -0.03 -7.61 4.13
C ILE A 141 0.12 -6.45 5.11
N GLY A 142 -0.44 -5.29 4.78
CA GLY A 142 -0.44 -4.12 5.64
C GLY A 142 -1.09 -4.36 6.99
N LEU A 143 -2.20 -5.11 7.01
CA LEU A 143 -2.90 -5.52 8.22
C LEU A 143 -2.10 -6.53 9.04
N VAL A 144 -1.81 -7.70 8.46
CA VAL A 144 -1.21 -8.84 9.16
C VAL A 144 0.18 -8.52 9.70
N TYR A 145 0.94 -7.68 9.00
CA TYR A 145 2.33 -7.36 9.36
C TYR A 145 2.52 -5.92 9.85
N GLY A 146 1.46 -5.11 9.94
CA GLY A 146 1.53 -3.74 10.46
C GLY A 146 2.34 -2.78 9.57
N SER A 147 2.10 -2.78 8.25
CA SER A 147 2.72 -1.83 7.32
C SER A 147 1.71 -0.79 6.85
N LYS A 148 1.69 0.37 7.52
CA LYS A 148 0.83 1.52 7.14
C LYS A 148 1.00 1.94 5.67
N PRO A 149 2.23 2.04 5.12
CA PRO A 149 2.39 2.45 3.72
C PRO A 149 1.78 1.45 2.73
N LEU A 150 2.02 0.15 2.92
CA LEU A 150 1.45 -0.88 2.05
C LEU A 150 -0.07 -0.95 2.17
N PHE A 151 -0.60 -0.84 3.40
CA PHE A 151 -2.04 -0.77 3.63
C PHE A 151 -2.67 0.40 2.87
N LYS A 152 -2.16 1.63 3.07
CA LYS A 152 -2.68 2.84 2.40
C LYS A 152 -2.62 2.71 0.88
N CYS A 153 -1.51 2.20 0.35
CA CYS A 153 -1.37 1.99 -1.08
C CYS A 153 -2.38 0.98 -1.63
N GLY A 154 -2.56 -0.15 -0.97
CA GLY A 154 -3.55 -1.16 -1.36
C GLY A 154 -4.98 -0.64 -1.23
N PHE A 155 -5.29 0.04 -0.12
CA PHE A 155 -6.62 0.57 0.15
C PHE A 155 -7.01 1.66 -0.85
N GLY A 156 -6.09 2.57 -1.18
CA GLY A 156 -6.32 3.58 -2.22
C GLY A 156 -6.55 2.97 -3.61
N ALA A 157 -5.84 1.89 -3.94
CA ALA A 157 -6.09 1.15 -5.17
C ALA A 157 -7.47 0.46 -5.16
N LEU A 158 -7.90 -0.13 -4.04
CA LEU A 158 -9.25 -0.69 -3.89
C LEU A 158 -10.35 0.38 -3.98
N ALA A 159 -10.14 1.56 -3.39
CA ALA A 159 -11.10 2.67 -3.44
C ALA A 159 -11.32 3.20 -4.87
N SER A 160 -10.39 2.89 -5.78
CA SER A 160 -10.49 3.23 -7.20
C SER A 160 -11.18 2.13 -8.03
N MET A 161 -11.44 0.95 -7.46
CA MET A 161 -12.14 -0.17 -8.10
C MET A 161 -13.65 -0.11 -7.86
N ARG A 162 -14.44 -0.80 -8.69
CA ARG A 162 -15.87 -0.98 -8.41
C ARG A 162 -16.05 -2.10 -7.40
N LEU A 163 -17.00 -1.94 -6.47
CA LEU A 163 -17.33 -2.99 -5.50
C LEU A 163 -17.67 -4.33 -6.15
N ARG A 164 -18.33 -4.32 -7.32
CA ARG A 164 -18.68 -5.53 -8.07
C ARG A 164 -17.49 -6.28 -8.67
N ASP A 165 -16.34 -5.60 -8.79
CA ASP A 165 -15.12 -6.19 -9.36
C ASP A 165 -14.30 -6.90 -8.26
N LEU A 166 -14.68 -6.75 -6.98
CA LEU A 166 -14.07 -7.48 -5.87
C LEU A 166 -14.64 -8.89 -5.79
N THR A 167 -13.75 -9.88 -5.73
CA THR A 167 -14.14 -11.28 -5.57
C THR A 167 -14.39 -11.61 -4.09
N SER A 168 -15.06 -12.74 -3.82
CA SER A 168 -15.20 -13.23 -2.43
C SER A 168 -13.84 -13.44 -1.76
N LEU A 169 -12.85 -13.92 -2.51
CA LEU A 169 -11.48 -14.08 -2.01
C LEU A 169 -10.85 -12.75 -1.60
N ASP A 170 -11.08 -11.68 -2.36
CA ASP A 170 -10.59 -10.35 -2.00
C ASP A 170 -11.23 -9.87 -0.70
N VAL A 171 -12.55 -10.06 -0.55
CA VAL A 171 -13.31 -9.68 0.65
C VAL A 171 -12.84 -10.47 1.88
N ASP A 172 -12.66 -11.79 1.75
CA ASP A 172 -12.14 -12.65 2.81
C ASP A 172 -10.74 -12.20 3.25
N LEU A 173 -9.93 -11.76 2.29
CA LEU A 173 -8.54 -11.42 2.51
C LEU A 173 -8.35 -10.03 3.15
N ILE A 174 -9.19 -9.05 2.83
CA ILE A 174 -9.18 -7.73 3.50
C ILE A 174 -9.99 -7.71 4.79
N GLY A 175 -10.93 -8.64 4.95
CA GLY A 175 -11.83 -8.72 6.09
C GLY A 175 -13.06 -7.82 5.97
N LEU A 176 -14.14 -8.23 6.66
CA LEU A 176 -15.45 -7.58 6.60
C LEU A 176 -15.39 -6.10 7.01
N GLU A 177 -14.60 -5.77 8.03
CA GLU A 177 -14.50 -4.39 8.52
C GLU A 177 -13.93 -3.44 7.45
N VAL A 178 -12.84 -3.84 6.81
CA VAL A 178 -12.22 -3.04 5.74
C VAL A 178 -13.16 -2.96 4.54
N TYR A 179 -13.86 -4.06 4.20
CA TYR A 179 -14.85 -4.06 3.14
C TYR A 179 -16.00 -3.08 3.40
N VAL A 180 -16.57 -3.05 4.62
CA VAL A 180 -17.65 -2.12 4.98
C VAL A 180 -17.18 -0.67 4.90
N ALA A 181 -15.97 -0.37 5.39
CA ALA A 181 -15.41 0.97 5.30
C ALA A 181 -15.13 1.39 3.84
N LEU A 182 -14.63 0.47 3.02
CA LEU A 182 -14.42 0.67 1.60
C LEU A 182 -15.74 0.95 0.87
N ALA A 183 -16.80 0.18 1.15
CA ALA A 183 -18.10 0.37 0.53
C ALA A 183 -18.70 1.75 0.84
N ARG A 184 -18.64 2.18 2.10
CA ARG A 184 -19.09 3.51 2.52
C ARG A 184 -18.26 4.63 1.89
N LEU A 185 -16.95 4.44 1.78
CA LEU A 185 -16.07 5.40 1.12
C LEU A 185 -16.41 5.52 -0.36
N ILE A 186 -16.62 4.41 -1.06
CA ILE A 186 -16.99 4.43 -2.49
C ILE A 186 -18.33 5.14 -2.70
N GLU A 187 -19.32 4.90 -1.83
CA GLU A 187 -20.59 5.63 -1.85
C GLU A 187 -20.39 7.13 -1.65
N ALA A 188 -19.61 7.53 -0.64
CA ALA A 188 -19.31 8.94 -0.37
C ALA A 188 -18.53 9.61 -1.52
N LEU A 189 -17.61 8.88 -2.17
CA LEU A 189 -16.89 9.36 -3.36
C LEU A 189 -17.84 9.54 -4.54
N GLN A 190 -18.81 8.64 -4.72
CA GLN A 190 -19.84 8.76 -5.75
C GLN A 190 -20.75 9.96 -5.47
N GLU A 191 -21.20 10.16 -4.24
CA GLU A 191 -21.98 11.33 -3.83
C GLU A 191 -21.20 12.62 -4.11
N HIS A 192 -19.93 12.68 -3.72
CA HIS A 192 -19.08 13.84 -3.98
C HIS A 192 -18.94 14.11 -5.50
N ARG A 193 -18.79 13.07 -6.32
CA ARG A 193 -18.78 13.23 -7.79
C ARG A 193 -20.10 13.75 -8.33
N HIS A 194 -21.24 13.33 -7.78
CA HIS A 194 -22.54 13.88 -8.15
C HIS A 194 -22.67 15.36 -7.81
N ILE A 195 -22.21 15.76 -6.62
CA ILE A 195 -22.16 17.16 -6.21
C ILE A 195 -21.28 17.94 -7.18
N LEU A 196 -20.05 17.48 -7.44
CA LEU A 196 -19.14 18.15 -8.38
C LEU A 196 -19.74 18.25 -9.79
N ALA A 197 -20.43 17.22 -10.27
CA ALA A 197 -21.08 17.25 -11.58
C ALA A 197 -22.25 18.25 -11.63
N ALA A 198 -23.03 18.36 -10.56
CA ALA A 198 -24.18 19.26 -10.47
C ALA A 198 -23.79 20.72 -10.19
N GLU A 199 -22.73 20.95 -9.43
CA GLU A 199 -22.26 22.27 -9.01
C GLU A 199 -21.23 22.84 -10.00
N GLU A 200 -21.72 23.25 -11.17
CA GLU A 200 -20.87 23.91 -12.15
C GLU A 200 -20.28 25.23 -11.61
N PRO A 201 -19.02 25.54 -11.92
CA PRO A 201 -18.47 26.85 -11.63
C PRO A 201 -19.26 27.93 -12.38
N GLN A 202 -19.76 28.94 -11.68
CA GLN A 202 -20.50 30.04 -12.30
C GLN A 202 -19.61 31.26 -12.59
N PHE A 203 -20.02 32.10 -13.55
CA PHE A 203 -19.45 33.44 -13.72
C PHE A 203 -19.99 34.38 -12.63
N ARG A 204 -19.21 35.41 -12.27
CA ARG A 204 -19.61 36.36 -11.21
C ARG A 204 -20.85 37.20 -11.57
N ASP A 205 -21.13 37.35 -12.86
CA ASP A 205 -22.17 38.24 -13.38
C ASP A 205 -23.53 37.52 -13.60
N GLY A 206 -23.62 36.22 -13.25
CA GLY A 206 -24.84 35.43 -13.35
C GLY A 206 -25.88 35.82 -12.29
N VAL A 207 -27.10 36.13 -12.74
CA VAL A 207 -28.26 36.38 -11.88
C VAL A 207 -28.61 35.09 -11.12
N GLN A 208 -28.67 35.21 -9.78
CA GLN A 208 -28.92 34.17 -8.76
C GLN A 208 -27.73 33.30 -8.34
N GLN A 209 -27.07 33.75 -7.26
CA GLN A 209 -26.24 32.92 -6.39
C GLN A 209 -27.08 31.80 -5.77
N LEU A 210 -26.96 30.58 -6.29
CA LEU A 210 -27.36 29.36 -5.58
C LEU A 210 -26.08 28.63 -5.17
N GLY A 211 -25.45 29.07 -4.07
CA GLY A 211 -24.34 28.30 -3.48
C GLY A 211 -23.35 29.11 -2.66
N ASN A 212 -23.01 28.58 -1.48
CA ASN A 212 -22.06 29.11 -0.50
C ASN A 212 -20.59 28.93 -0.95
N PHE A 213 -20.20 29.43 -2.12
CA PHE A 213 -18.80 29.49 -2.53
C PHE A 213 -18.23 30.88 -2.21
N ASP A 214 -17.12 30.93 -1.48
CA ASP A 214 -16.40 32.17 -1.10
C ASP A 214 -16.31 33.14 -2.29
N GLY A 215 -17.06 34.24 -2.21
CA GLY A 215 -17.37 35.14 -3.32
C GLY A 215 -16.19 35.95 -3.89
N ASN A 216 -14.95 35.64 -3.50
CA ASN A 216 -13.74 36.34 -3.94
C ASN A 216 -13.01 35.69 -5.12
N ASP A 217 -13.31 34.44 -5.47
CA ASP A 217 -12.57 33.70 -6.51
C ASP A 217 -13.37 33.45 -7.81
N THR A 218 -14.56 34.06 -7.96
CA THR A 218 -15.43 33.86 -9.13
C THR A 218 -14.97 34.69 -10.33
N PRO A 219 -14.58 34.06 -11.45
CA PRO A 219 -14.08 34.78 -12.62
C PRO A 219 -15.22 35.61 -13.22
N ALA A 220 -14.91 36.88 -13.47
CA ALA A 220 -15.72 37.72 -14.33
C ALA A 220 -15.48 37.34 -15.81
N HIS A 221 -16.45 37.67 -16.66
CA HIS A 221 -16.25 37.57 -18.11
C HIS A 221 -15.02 38.39 -18.56
N SER A 222 -14.43 37.97 -19.68
CA SER A 222 -13.38 38.76 -20.32
C SER A 222 -13.95 40.12 -20.75
N PRO A 223 -13.20 41.24 -20.67
CA PRO A 223 -13.60 42.51 -21.25
C PRO A 223 -13.88 42.44 -22.76
N SER A 224 -13.36 41.43 -23.46
CA SER A 224 -13.61 41.16 -24.89
C SER A 224 -14.90 40.38 -25.15
N CYS A 225 -15.56 39.85 -24.11
CA CYS A 225 -16.78 39.08 -24.26
C CYS A 225 -17.92 40.00 -24.70
N ARG A 226 -18.50 39.71 -25.86
CA ARG A 226 -19.53 40.55 -26.48
C ARG A 226 -20.94 40.24 -25.98
N ASP A 227 -21.14 39.02 -25.47
CA ASP A 227 -22.42 38.50 -25.02
C ASP A 227 -22.19 37.58 -23.80
N ASN A 228 -22.32 38.16 -22.61
CA ASN A 228 -22.08 37.45 -21.35
C ASN A 228 -23.13 36.35 -21.11
N GLU A 229 -24.39 36.59 -21.50
CA GLU A 229 -25.48 35.64 -21.30
C GLU A 229 -25.27 34.40 -22.18
N ALA A 230 -25.02 34.59 -23.48
CA ALA A 230 -24.73 33.46 -24.36
C ALA A 230 -23.47 32.70 -23.93
N CYS A 231 -22.44 33.41 -23.43
CA CYS A 231 -21.21 32.80 -22.92
C CYS A 231 -21.48 31.94 -21.67
N ALA A 232 -22.32 32.41 -20.74
CA ALA A 232 -22.70 31.66 -19.54
C ALA A 232 -23.56 30.44 -19.88
N VAL A 233 -24.51 30.57 -20.81
CA VAL A 233 -25.35 29.46 -21.29
C VAL A 233 -24.49 28.39 -21.99
N ASP A 234 -23.56 28.81 -22.86
CA ASP A 234 -22.69 27.87 -23.57
C ASP A 234 -21.71 27.18 -22.59
N TRP A 235 -21.27 27.86 -21.52
CA TRP A 235 -20.50 27.22 -20.43
C TRP A 235 -21.32 26.17 -19.68
N HIS A 236 -22.55 26.50 -19.27
CA HIS A 236 -23.46 25.56 -18.60
C HIS A 236 -23.67 24.30 -19.45
N GLN A 237 -23.93 24.50 -20.76
CA GLN A 237 -24.06 23.38 -21.70
C GLN A 237 -22.77 22.58 -21.85
N ALA A 238 -21.62 23.25 -21.98
CA ALA A 238 -20.32 22.56 -22.06
C ALA A 238 -20.05 21.74 -20.79
N TRP A 239 -20.32 22.30 -19.61
CA TRP A 239 -20.14 21.62 -18.33
C TRP A 239 -20.95 20.34 -18.25
N TRP A 240 -22.27 20.42 -18.44
CA TRP A 240 -23.15 19.25 -18.34
C TRP A 240 -22.88 18.20 -19.41
N ASN A 241 -22.62 18.61 -20.65
CA ASN A 241 -22.36 17.68 -21.75
C ASN A 241 -20.92 17.14 -21.77
N GLY A 242 -20.00 17.81 -21.09
CA GLY A 242 -18.59 17.43 -20.93
C GLY A 242 -18.32 16.93 -19.51
N MET A 243 -17.82 17.82 -18.64
CA MET A 243 -17.35 17.47 -17.29
C MET A 243 -18.38 16.69 -16.45
N GLY A 244 -19.62 17.18 -16.36
CA GLY A 244 -20.68 16.52 -15.62
C GLY A 244 -20.94 15.10 -16.14
N ARG A 245 -21.02 14.94 -17.46
CA ARG A 245 -21.16 13.62 -18.09
C ARG A 245 -19.96 12.70 -17.82
N PHE A 246 -18.73 13.19 -17.91
CA PHE A 246 -17.51 12.40 -17.66
C PHE A 246 -17.43 11.87 -16.22
N LEU A 247 -17.85 12.70 -15.25
CA LEU A 247 -17.91 12.31 -13.84
C LEU A 247 -19.06 11.31 -13.56
N LEU A 248 -20.17 11.43 -14.28
CA LEU A 248 -21.40 10.68 -14.06
C LEU A 248 -21.57 9.46 -14.97
N ASP A 249 -20.61 9.14 -15.84
CA ASP A 249 -20.75 8.00 -16.74
C ASP A 249 -20.90 6.69 -15.94
N GLY A 250 -22.09 6.11 -15.98
CA GLY A 250 -22.39 4.87 -15.25
C GLY A 250 -21.68 3.63 -15.81
N ARG A 251 -21.12 3.70 -17.02
CA ARG A 251 -20.35 2.60 -17.63
C ARG A 251 -18.87 2.69 -17.30
N GLU A 252 -18.32 3.89 -17.28
CA GLU A 252 -16.89 4.14 -17.02
C GLU A 252 -16.68 5.56 -16.49
N PRO A 253 -16.96 5.79 -15.19
CA PRO A 253 -16.80 7.11 -14.61
C PRO A 253 -15.30 7.45 -14.56
N LEU A 254 -14.94 8.58 -15.15
CA LEU A 254 -13.56 9.04 -15.18
C LEU A 254 -13.15 9.64 -13.83
N THR A 255 -11.85 9.62 -13.54
CA THR A 255 -11.32 10.40 -12.40
C THR A 255 -11.51 11.89 -12.69
N TRP A 256 -11.41 12.75 -11.67
CA TRP A 256 -11.46 14.19 -11.91
C TRP A 256 -10.30 14.66 -12.80
N THR A 257 -9.10 14.08 -12.65
CA THR A 257 -7.96 14.38 -13.54
C THR A 257 -8.30 14.07 -14.98
N ASP A 258 -8.76 12.84 -15.24
CA ASP A 258 -9.02 12.37 -16.59
C ASP A 258 -10.20 13.11 -17.21
N SER A 259 -11.25 13.37 -16.42
CA SER A 259 -12.40 14.18 -16.83
C SER A 259 -11.98 15.58 -17.22
N PHE A 260 -11.15 16.23 -16.40
CA PHE A 260 -10.64 17.57 -16.68
C PHE A 260 -9.70 17.59 -17.90
N ASP A 261 -8.87 16.56 -18.06
CA ASP A 261 -7.98 16.41 -19.19
C ASP A 261 -8.73 16.29 -20.51
N GLN A 262 -9.81 15.50 -20.54
CA GLN A 262 -10.69 15.42 -21.70
C GLN A 262 -11.50 16.71 -21.90
N PHE A 263 -11.99 17.32 -20.82
CA PHE A 263 -12.80 18.52 -20.87
C PHE A 263 -12.07 19.74 -21.46
N LYS A 264 -10.74 19.83 -21.32
CA LYS A 264 -9.92 20.86 -22.00
C LYS A 264 -10.07 20.84 -23.52
N GLY A 265 -10.37 19.69 -24.12
CA GLY A 265 -10.57 19.52 -25.56
C GLY A 265 -12.02 19.64 -26.01
N PHE A 266 -12.94 20.04 -25.13
CA PHE A 266 -14.38 20.07 -25.42
C PHE A 266 -14.77 21.27 -26.30
N GLU A 267 -15.94 21.17 -26.95
CA GLU A 267 -16.50 22.29 -27.72
C GLU A 267 -17.28 23.23 -26.79
N PHE A 268 -16.81 24.47 -26.66
CA PHE A 268 -17.37 25.50 -25.76
C PHE A 268 -18.33 26.47 -26.47
N GLY A 269 -18.88 26.08 -27.63
CA GLY A 269 -19.83 26.91 -28.38
C GLY A 269 -19.28 28.30 -28.74
N ARG A 270 -20.00 29.35 -28.36
CA ARG A 270 -19.69 30.76 -28.64
C ARG A 270 -18.92 31.44 -27.51
N MET A 271 -18.41 30.68 -26.53
CA MET A 271 -17.64 31.26 -25.44
C MET A 271 -16.40 31.99 -25.96
N ASP A 272 -16.12 33.16 -25.38
CA ASP A 272 -14.88 33.89 -25.65
C ASP A 272 -13.67 33.08 -25.13
N PRO A 273 -12.57 32.95 -25.90
CA PRO A 273 -11.42 32.12 -25.53
C PRO A 273 -10.77 32.47 -24.18
N LEU A 274 -10.81 33.75 -23.78
CA LEU A 274 -10.31 34.18 -22.47
C LEU A 274 -11.27 33.77 -21.35
N CYS A 275 -12.58 33.77 -21.60
CA CYS A 275 -13.57 33.23 -20.66
C CYS A 275 -13.35 31.72 -20.44
N ILE A 276 -13.16 30.95 -21.51
CA ILE A 276 -12.85 29.51 -21.43
C ILE A 276 -11.60 29.29 -20.57
N SER A 277 -10.51 30.00 -20.88
CA SER A 277 -9.24 29.87 -20.15
C SER A 277 -9.37 30.17 -18.65
N ARG A 278 -10.15 31.20 -18.29
CA ARG A 278 -10.41 31.55 -16.88
C ARG A 278 -11.24 30.49 -16.18
N MET A 279 -12.27 29.96 -16.83
CA MET A 279 -13.12 28.91 -16.25
C MET A 279 -12.34 27.61 -16.06
N LEU A 280 -11.55 27.18 -17.05
CA LEU A 280 -10.68 26.01 -16.92
C LEU A 280 -9.64 26.19 -15.81
N ALA A 281 -9.07 27.39 -15.65
CA ALA A 281 -8.15 27.68 -14.55
C ALA A 281 -8.85 27.56 -13.18
N ARG A 282 -10.11 28.02 -13.06
CA ARG A 282 -10.92 27.86 -11.85
C ARG A 282 -11.22 26.40 -11.55
N VAL A 283 -11.67 25.63 -12.54
CA VAL A 283 -11.92 24.18 -12.39
C VAL A 283 -10.65 23.50 -11.89
N LYS A 284 -9.50 23.79 -12.49
CA LYS A 284 -8.21 23.25 -12.05
C LYS A 284 -7.88 23.60 -10.59
N LYS A 285 -8.20 24.83 -10.14
CA LYS A 285 -7.94 25.30 -8.78
C LYS A 285 -8.87 24.67 -7.74
N ALA A 286 -10.12 24.38 -8.11
CA ALA A 286 -11.11 23.78 -7.21
C ALA A 286 -10.71 22.38 -6.68
N ASP A 287 -9.69 21.76 -7.30
CA ASP A 287 -9.05 20.52 -6.86
C ASP A 287 -10.02 19.45 -6.34
N GLY A 288 -11.01 19.07 -7.15
CA GLY A 288 -11.94 17.99 -6.81
C GLY A 288 -11.23 16.67 -6.48
N ASN A 289 -10.01 16.47 -6.99
CA ASN A 289 -9.15 15.34 -6.62
C ASN A 289 -8.60 15.44 -5.21
N GLY A 290 -8.10 16.60 -4.79
CA GLY A 290 -7.51 16.79 -3.46
C GLY A 290 -8.47 16.38 -2.36
N HIS A 291 -9.77 16.70 -2.50
CA HIS A 291 -10.79 16.30 -1.54
C HIS A 291 -11.00 14.78 -1.54
N MET A 292 -11.14 14.15 -2.72
CA MET A 292 -11.29 12.69 -2.83
C MET A 292 -10.08 11.92 -2.26
N PHE A 293 -8.85 12.35 -2.55
CA PHE A 293 -7.64 11.75 -1.98
C PHE A 293 -7.61 11.89 -0.45
N THR A 294 -7.98 13.07 0.05
CA THR A 294 -8.06 13.33 1.49
C THR A 294 -9.07 12.40 2.17
N MET A 295 -10.24 12.16 1.57
CA MET A 295 -11.23 11.22 2.10
C MET A 295 -10.66 9.80 2.20
N VAL A 296 -9.99 9.32 1.14
CA VAL A 296 -9.35 7.99 1.12
C VAL A 296 -8.30 7.87 2.22
N ASP A 297 -7.40 8.85 2.32
CA ASP A 297 -6.31 8.85 3.30
C ASP A 297 -6.82 8.90 4.75
N GLN A 298 -7.86 9.69 5.01
CA GLN A 298 -8.49 9.78 6.33
C GLN A 298 -9.15 8.46 6.75
N VAL A 299 -9.89 7.81 5.83
CA VAL A 299 -10.52 6.51 6.12
C VAL A 299 -9.45 5.45 6.35
N ALA A 300 -8.41 5.41 5.50
CA ALA A 300 -7.31 4.46 5.66
C ALA A 300 -6.55 4.65 6.99
N ALA A 301 -6.29 5.90 7.39
CA ALA A 301 -5.66 6.22 8.66
C ALA A 301 -6.50 5.76 9.86
N LYS A 302 -7.80 6.07 9.87
CA LYS A 302 -8.73 5.66 10.93
C LYS A 302 -8.83 4.15 11.09
N LEU A 303 -8.82 3.41 9.97
CA LEU A 303 -8.83 1.95 10.00
C LEU A 303 -7.54 1.40 10.64
N MET A 304 -6.37 1.90 10.23
CA MET A 304 -5.11 1.46 10.82
C MET A 304 -5.01 1.77 12.31
N GLU A 305 -5.43 2.96 12.74
CA GLU A 305 -5.45 3.32 14.17
C GLU A 305 -6.36 2.40 14.98
N LYS A 306 -7.54 2.07 14.44
CA LYS A 306 -8.47 1.18 15.11
C LYS A 306 -7.89 -0.24 15.27
N ILE A 307 -7.21 -0.73 14.24
CA ILE A 307 -6.63 -2.08 14.23
C ILE A 307 -5.44 -2.17 15.20
N GLU A 308 -4.57 -1.17 15.22
CA GLU A 308 -3.46 -1.09 16.19
C GLU A 308 -3.97 -1.10 17.64
N ASN A 309 -5.05 -0.37 17.92
CA ASN A 309 -5.65 -0.36 19.25
C ASN A 309 -6.30 -1.69 19.65
N CYS A 310 -6.74 -2.52 18.69
CA CYS A 310 -7.30 -3.85 18.96
C CYS A 310 -6.21 -4.89 19.24
N ASP A 311 -5.07 -4.81 18.54
CA ASP A 311 -3.93 -5.70 18.75
C ASP A 311 -3.30 -5.49 20.14
N GLU A 312 -3.21 -4.23 20.60
CA GLU A 312 -2.72 -3.90 21.94
C GLU A 312 -3.65 -4.41 23.07
N GLN A 313 -4.93 -4.64 22.76
CA GLN A 313 -5.92 -5.17 23.69
C GLN A 313 -6.03 -6.71 23.64
N GLY A 314 -5.30 -7.39 22.75
CA GLY A 314 -5.28 -8.85 22.63
C GLY A 314 -6.59 -9.45 22.12
N ILE A 315 -7.30 -8.76 21.21
CA ILE A 315 -8.64 -9.16 20.75
C ILE A 315 -8.62 -10.00 19.44
N PHE A 316 -7.45 -10.37 18.91
CA PHE A 316 -7.33 -11.24 17.73
C PHE A 316 -6.42 -12.45 17.96
#